data_AF-A0A7S3K6B5-F1
#
_entry.id   AF-A0A7S3K6B5-F1
#
_cell.length_a   1.000
_cell.length_b   1.000
_cell.length_c   1.000
_cell.angle_alpha   90.00
_cell.angle_beta   90.00
_cell.angle_gamma   90.00
#
_symmetry.space_group_name_H-M   'P 1'
#
loop_
_entity.id
_entity.type
_entity.pdbx_description
1 polymer ?
#
loop_
_entity_poly.entity_id
_entity_poly.type
_entity_poly.pdbx_seq_one_letter_code
_entity_poly.pdbx_strand_id
1 'polypeptide(L)'
;FDKNGITRHIEVTKLVKAKYQDNLEFMQWLKRYFDLNYNGEPYDAISRRKGQDLFYIGSGNKPVKKAGGMGAAPPRKKFNPPTSSGPTTKKFSKPTGAAIGGGAGSAAQKKKITELEGEVAELKLTSDTLEKERDFYFGKLRDIEVLLQAHQDQEVPVVDMVLKILYATEDEKVEVDESGNLNIVNTAEGAEEVAAEEAEEAQEGFAEEHMEGEGYAEEEQLVE
;
A
#
# COMPACT_ATOMS: atom_id res chain seq x y z
N PHE A 1 -15.04 21.12 -25.48
CA PHE A 1 -15.80 21.71 -24.36
C PHE A 1 -17.28 21.78 -24.70
N ASP A 2 -17.64 22.20 -25.92
CA ASP A 2 -19.03 22.29 -26.41
C ASP A 2 -19.84 21.00 -26.33
N LYS A 3 -19.24 19.85 -26.67
CA LYS A 3 -19.90 18.52 -26.58
C LYS A 3 -20.36 18.16 -25.17
N ASN A 4 -19.70 18.71 -24.15
CA ASN A 4 -20.03 18.49 -22.74
C ASN A 4 -20.83 19.68 -22.15
N GLY A 5 -21.33 20.59 -23.00
CA GLY A 5 -22.09 21.76 -22.56
C GLY A 5 -21.27 22.76 -21.75
N ILE A 6 -19.94 22.72 -21.84
CA ILE A 6 -19.07 23.61 -21.06
C ILE A 6 -18.95 24.95 -21.77
N THR A 7 -19.60 25.98 -21.21
CA THR A 7 -19.61 27.36 -21.74
C THR A 7 -18.47 28.23 -21.21
N ARG A 8 -17.71 27.77 -20.21
CA ARG A 8 -16.57 28.50 -19.66
C ARG A 8 -15.51 28.70 -20.74
N HIS A 9 -15.07 29.94 -20.93
CA HIS A 9 -13.94 30.26 -21.80
C HIS A 9 -12.64 29.75 -21.18
N ILE A 10 -11.85 29.01 -21.96
CA ILE A 10 -10.56 28.45 -21.54
C ILE A 10 -9.47 29.08 -22.39
N GLU A 11 -8.55 29.79 -21.74
CA GLU A 11 -7.46 30.51 -22.40
C GLU A 11 -6.29 29.58 -22.74
N VAL A 12 -6.47 28.75 -23.78
CA VAL A 12 -5.49 27.74 -24.22
C VAL A 12 -4.11 28.35 -24.46
N THR A 13 -4.03 29.57 -25.01
CA THR A 13 -2.75 30.27 -25.28
C THR A 13 -1.94 30.53 -24.01
N LYS A 14 -2.59 30.72 -22.85
CA LYS A 14 -1.88 30.88 -21.57
C LYS A 14 -1.45 29.52 -21.02
N LEU A 15 -2.30 28.50 -21.14
CA LEU A 15 -2.00 27.14 -20.68
C LEU A 15 -0.77 26.54 -21.38
N VAL A 16 -0.67 26.73 -22.70
CA VAL A 16 0.47 26.23 -23.51
C VAL A 16 1.81 26.82 -23.05
N LYS A 17 1.83 28.01 -22.45
CA LYS A 17 3.06 28.62 -21.90
C LYS A 17 3.52 27.96 -20.59
N ALA A 18 2.80 26.96 -20.09
CA ALA A 18 3.12 26.20 -18.87
C ALA A 18 3.32 27.07 -17.62
N LYS A 19 2.73 28.27 -17.58
CA LYS A 19 2.82 29.15 -16.41
C LYS A 19 2.03 28.54 -15.25
N TYR A 20 2.63 28.50 -14.06
CA TYR A 20 2.06 27.85 -12.89
C TYR A 20 0.65 28.34 -12.54
N GLN A 21 0.46 29.66 -12.43
CA GLN A 21 -0.81 30.26 -12.01
C GLN A 21 -1.97 29.91 -12.95
N ASP A 22 -1.78 30.06 -14.26
CA ASP A 22 -2.83 29.79 -15.25
C ASP A 22 -3.21 28.30 -15.29
N ASN A 23 -2.21 27.40 -15.17
CA ASN A 23 -2.46 25.96 -15.15
C ASN A 23 -3.09 25.49 -13.84
N LEU A 24 -2.68 26.05 -12.71
CA LEU A 24 -3.27 25.73 -11.41
C LEU A 24 -4.74 26.12 -11.37
N GLU A 25 -5.08 27.33 -11.80
CA GLU A 25 -6.48 27.82 -11.84
C GLU A 25 -7.34 26.92 -12.74
N PHE A 26 -6.81 26.52 -13.91
CA PHE A 26 -7.50 25.59 -14.79
C PHE A 26 -7.75 24.23 -14.14
N MET A 27 -6.74 23.66 -13.47
CA MET A 27 -6.85 22.35 -12.82
C MET A 27 -7.82 22.37 -11.63
N GLN A 28 -7.81 23.44 -10.83
CA GLN A 28 -8.76 23.61 -9.73
C GLN A 28 -10.21 23.64 -10.22
N TRP A 29 -10.47 24.42 -11.27
CA TRP A 29 -11.79 24.44 -11.88
C TRP A 29 -12.17 23.09 -12.50
N LEU A 30 -11.25 22.44 -13.21
CA LEU A 30 -11.51 21.16 -13.85
C LEU A 30 -11.87 20.09 -12.80
N LYS A 31 -11.17 20.09 -11.66
CA LYS A 31 -11.50 19.23 -10.51
C LYS A 31 -12.90 19.53 -9.98
N ARG A 32 -13.23 20.80 -9.76
CA ARG A 32 -14.57 21.20 -9.31
C ARG A 32 -15.67 20.80 -10.28
N TYR A 33 -15.44 20.98 -11.59
CA TYR A 33 -16.37 20.55 -12.63
C TYR A 33 -16.53 19.02 -12.61
N PHE A 34 -15.44 18.26 -12.51
CA PHE A 34 -15.49 16.80 -12.41
C PHE A 34 -16.33 16.36 -11.20
N ASP A 35 -16.08 16.93 -10.02
CA ASP A 35 -16.79 16.57 -8.79
C ASP A 35 -18.30 16.82 -8.86
N LEU A 36 -18.72 17.85 -9.59
CA LEU A 36 -20.14 18.19 -9.77
C LEU A 36 -20.85 17.36 -10.84
N ASN A 37 -20.11 16.87 -11.84
CA ASN A 37 -20.70 16.25 -13.04
C ASN A 37 -20.43 14.74 -13.15
N TYR A 38 -19.50 14.21 -12.36
CA TYR A 38 -19.18 12.79 -12.39
C TYR A 38 -20.23 11.98 -11.62
N ASN A 39 -20.81 11.00 -12.29
CA ASN A 39 -21.87 10.14 -11.79
C ASN A 39 -21.36 8.86 -11.10
N GLY A 40 -20.04 8.72 -10.92
CA GLY A 40 -19.43 7.55 -10.28
C GLY A 40 -19.26 6.33 -11.18
N GLU A 41 -19.52 6.45 -12.48
CA GLU A 41 -19.40 5.33 -13.42
C GLU A 41 -17.93 4.98 -13.70
N PRO A 42 -17.52 3.68 -13.61
CA PRO A 42 -16.15 3.26 -13.86
C PRO A 42 -15.61 3.74 -15.21
N TYR A 43 -14.39 4.27 -15.22
CA TYR A 43 -13.75 4.73 -16.45
C TYR A 43 -13.23 3.56 -17.29
N ASP A 44 -13.97 3.19 -18.34
CA ASP A 44 -13.48 2.23 -19.34
C ASP A 44 -12.56 2.92 -20.38
N ALA A 45 -11.25 2.84 -20.14
CA ALA A 45 -10.25 3.42 -21.03
C ALA A 45 -10.22 2.77 -22.42
N ILE A 46 -10.53 1.48 -22.54
CA ILE A 46 -10.39 0.72 -23.79
C ILE A 46 -11.52 1.10 -24.74
N SER A 47 -12.76 1.06 -24.24
CA SER A 47 -13.92 1.48 -25.04
C SER A 47 -13.86 2.95 -25.41
N ARG A 48 -13.36 3.82 -24.52
CA ARG A 48 -13.19 5.25 -24.80
C ARG A 48 -12.19 5.54 -25.91
N ARG A 49 -11.11 4.75 -26.00
CA ARG A 49 -10.12 4.84 -27.09
C ARG A 49 -10.60 4.22 -28.39
N LYS A 50 -11.70 3.47 -28.40
CA LYS A 50 -12.21 2.77 -29.59
C LYS A 50 -11.13 1.92 -30.28
N GLY A 51 -10.25 1.29 -29.49
CA GLY A 51 -9.14 0.48 -30.01
C GLY A 51 -7.96 1.27 -30.60
N GLN A 52 -7.84 2.58 -30.34
CA GLN A 52 -6.63 3.34 -30.67
C GLN A 52 -5.50 3.00 -29.70
N ASP A 53 -4.35 2.60 -30.23
CA ASP A 53 -3.13 2.32 -29.46
C ASP A 53 -2.62 3.58 -28.74
N LEU A 54 -2.09 3.41 -27.52
CA LEU A 54 -1.40 4.47 -26.80
C LEU A 54 -0.07 4.79 -27.47
N PHE A 55 0.04 6.00 -28.00
CA PHE A 55 1.32 6.60 -28.30
C PHE A 55 1.81 7.35 -27.07
N TYR A 56 2.73 6.75 -26.33
CA TYR A 56 3.44 7.46 -25.27
C TYR A 56 4.55 8.31 -25.91
N ILE A 57 4.40 9.63 -25.89
CA ILE A 57 5.34 10.60 -26.49
C ILE A 57 6.75 10.56 -25.86
N GLY A 58 6.93 9.92 -24.69
CA GLY A 58 8.22 9.83 -23.99
C GLY A 58 9.02 8.53 -24.19
N SER A 59 8.49 7.53 -24.90
CA SER A 59 9.20 6.27 -25.17
C SER A 59 9.36 6.17 -26.67
N GLY A 60 10.60 6.16 -27.16
CA GLY A 60 10.97 6.18 -28.58
C GLY A 60 10.52 4.98 -29.42
N ASN A 61 9.46 4.28 -29.02
CA ASN A 61 8.88 3.19 -29.80
C ASN A 61 8.00 3.76 -30.91
N LYS A 62 8.58 3.79 -32.12
CA LYS A 62 7.83 3.95 -33.37
C LYS A 62 6.72 2.88 -33.46
N PRO A 63 5.55 3.20 -34.02
CA PRO A 63 4.49 2.21 -34.24
C PRO A 63 4.98 1.10 -35.16
N VAL A 64 5.01 -0.13 -34.66
CA VAL A 64 5.02 -1.30 -35.54
C VAL A 64 3.63 -1.37 -36.15
N LYS A 65 3.51 -0.90 -37.40
CA LYS A 65 2.35 -1.20 -38.25
C LYS A 65 2.28 -2.71 -38.37
N LYS A 66 1.35 -3.36 -37.67
CA LYS A 66 1.04 -4.76 -37.94
C LYS A 66 0.27 -4.81 -39.26
N ALA A 67 1.03 -4.89 -40.35
CA ALA A 67 0.51 -5.25 -41.66
C ALA A 67 -0.14 -6.63 -41.59
N GLY A 68 -1.25 -6.79 -42.31
CA GLY A 68 -2.01 -8.03 -42.37
C GLY A 68 -1.14 -9.24 -42.74
N GLY A 69 -1.44 -10.37 -42.10
CA GLY A 69 -0.77 -11.63 -42.36
C GLY A 69 -1.50 -12.77 -41.65
N MET A 70 -2.23 -13.54 -42.45
CA MET A 70 -2.79 -14.85 -42.13
C MET A 70 -1.74 -15.75 -41.45
N GLY A 71 -2.06 -16.32 -40.29
CA GLY A 71 -1.18 -17.26 -39.60
C GLY A 71 -1.93 -17.99 -38.48
N ALA A 72 -2.12 -19.29 -38.67
CA ALA A 72 -2.97 -20.17 -37.88
C ALA A 72 -2.60 -20.21 -36.38
N ALA A 73 -3.63 -20.22 -35.52
CA ALA A 73 -3.52 -20.53 -34.10
C ALA A 73 -3.55 -22.05 -33.86
N PRO A 74 -2.78 -22.61 -32.90
CA PRO A 74 -2.95 -23.99 -32.49
C PRO A 74 -4.23 -24.14 -31.62
N PRO A 75 -5.03 -25.21 -31.78
CA PRO A 75 -6.32 -25.33 -31.10
C PRO A 75 -6.15 -25.78 -29.64
N ARG A 76 -6.63 -24.99 -28.68
CA ARG A 76 -6.85 -25.46 -27.30
C ARG A 76 -8.21 -26.15 -27.19
N LYS A 77 -8.19 -27.36 -26.60
CA LYS A 77 -9.33 -28.27 -26.43
C LYS A 77 -10.46 -27.62 -25.63
N LYS A 78 -11.69 -27.72 -26.14
CA LYS A 78 -12.93 -27.33 -25.43
C LYS A 78 -13.37 -28.48 -24.53
N PHE A 79 -13.66 -28.16 -23.27
CA PHE A 79 -14.35 -29.05 -22.33
C PHE A 79 -15.86 -28.89 -22.52
N ASN A 80 -16.56 -29.99 -22.81
CA ASN A 80 -18.02 -30.07 -22.88
C ASN A 80 -18.56 -30.74 -21.61
N PRO A 81 -19.56 -30.19 -20.90
CA PRO A 81 -20.33 -30.95 -19.94
C PRO A 81 -21.38 -31.83 -20.68
N PRO A 82 -21.70 -33.03 -20.17
CA PRO A 82 -22.61 -33.96 -20.86
C PRO A 82 -24.07 -33.54 -20.71
N THR A 83 -24.80 -33.64 -21.82
CA THR A 83 -26.25 -33.51 -21.93
C THR A 83 -26.93 -34.82 -21.55
N SER A 84 -27.89 -34.77 -20.63
CA SER A 84 -28.86 -35.83 -20.35
C SER A 84 -30.24 -35.38 -20.83
N SER A 85 -30.92 -36.25 -21.55
CA SER A 85 -32.15 -36.02 -22.29
C SER A 85 -33.42 -36.46 -21.54
N GLY A 86 -34.37 -35.52 -21.40
CA GLY A 86 -35.83 -35.74 -21.47
C GLY A 86 -36.61 -35.89 -20.14
N PRO A 87 -37.96 -35.82 -20.15
CA PRO A 87 -38.87 -35.09 -21.04
C PRO A 87 -40.00 -34.32 -20.29
N THR A 88 -40.86 -33.63 -21.05
CA THR A 88 -42.24 -33.17 -20.75
C THR A 88 -42.48 -31.73 -20.25
N THR A 89 -43.09 -30.96 -21.17
CA THR A 89 -44.20 -30.01 -21.02
C THR A 89 -44.46 -29.35 -19.65
N LYS A 90 -44.48 -28.01 -19.65
CA LYS A 90 -45.66 -27.19 -19.31
C LYS A 90 -45.39 -25.70 -19.62
N LYS A 91 -46.27 -25.12 -20.46
CA LYS A 91 -46.43 -23.67 -20.61
C LYS A 91 -46.90 -23.12 -19.28
N PHE A 92 -46.25 -22.08 -18.74
CA PHE A 92 -46.92 -21.14 -17.83
C PHE A 92 -46.38 -19.73 -18.02
N SER A 93 -47.32 -18.81 -17.95
CA SER A 93 -47.29 -17.39 -18.20
C SER A 93 -46.36 -16.59 -17.28
N LYS A 94 -45.92 -15.45 -17.82
CA LYS A 94 -45.32 -14.29 -17.14
C LYS A 94 -46.00 -13.97 -15.80
N PRO A 95 -45.21 -13.64 -14.77
CA PRO A 95 -45.59 -12.59 -13.85
C PRO A 95 -44.66 -11.38 -14.07
N THR A 96 -45.25 -10.27 -14.46
CA THR A 96 -44.77 -8.95 -14.08
C THR A 96 -44.67 -8.92 -12.56
N GLY A 97 -43.45 -8.80 -12.03
CA GLY A 97 -43.20 -8.78 -10.59
C GLY A 97 -42.08 -7.81 -10.27
N ALA A 98 -42.50 -6.61 -9.87
CA ALA A 98 -41.86 -5.68 -8.95
C ALA A 98 -40.32 -5.58 -8.96
N ALA A 99 -39.87 -4.39 -9.38
CA ALA A 99 -38.67 -3.77 -8.82
C ALA A 99 -38.72 -3.85 -7.29
N ILE A 100 -37.85 -4.67 -6.70
CA ILE A 100 -37.55 -4.62 -5.27
C ILE A 100 -36.14 -4.06 -5.18
N GLY A 101 -36.08 -2.82 -4.70
CA GLY A 101 -34.85 -2.06 -4.53
C GLY A 101 -33.90 -2.75 -3.56
N GLY A 102 -32.71 -3.10 -4.06
CA GLY A 102 -31.50 -3.34 -3.28
C GLY A 102 -30.55 -2.15 -3.42
N GLY A 103 -31.04 -0.93 -3.19
CA GLY A 103 -30.33 0.31 -3.52
C GLY A 103 -29.60 1.00 -2.36
N ALA A 104 -29.66 0.47 -1.13
CA ALA A 104 -29.13 1.16 0.04
C ALA A 104 -27.74 0.66 0.51
N GLY A 105 -27.39 -0.61 0.26
CA GLY A 105 -26.06 -1.15 0.60
C GLY A 105 -24.96 -0.77 -0.40
N SER A 106 -25.34 -0.44 -1.64
CA SER A 106 -24.38 -0.23 -2.74
C SER A 106 -23.54 1.03 -2.58
N ALA A 107 -24.10 2.13 -2.06
CA ALA A 107 -23.39 3.41 -1.95
C ALA A 107 -22.33 3.41 -0.84
N ALA A 108 -22.66 2.84 0.32
CA ALA A 108 -21.71 2.69 1.44
C ALA A 108 -20.56 1.75 1.06
N GLN A 109 -20.87 0.67 0.35
CA GLN A 109 -19.88 -0.30 -0.10
C GLN A 109 -18.99 0.26 -1.21
N LYS A 110 -19.54 1.07 -2.13
CA LYS A 110 -18.77 1.83 -3.13
C LYS A 110 -17.83 2.85 -2.48
N LYS A 111 -18.27 3.59 -1.46
CA LYS A 111 -17.41 4.53 -0.72
C LYS A 111 -16.23 3.80 -0.06
N LYS A 112 -16.50 2.65 0.56
CA LYS A 112 -15.44 1.81 1.17
C LYS A 112 -14.47 1.25 0.13
N ILE A 113 -14.95 0.86 -1.06
CA ILE A 113 -14.08 0.42 -2.16
C ILE A 113 -13.15 1.56 -2.59
N THR A 114 -13.67 2.77 -2.78
CA THR A 114 -12.83 3.92 -3.19
C THR A 114 -11.82 4.33 -2.11
N GLU A 115 -12.18 4.18 -0.84
CA GLU A 115 -11.30 4.45 0.30
C GLU A 115 -10.16 3.42 0.37
N LEU A 116 -10.49 2.13 0.28
CA LEU A 116 -9.52 1.05 0.22
C LEU A 116 -8.61 1.12 -1.01
N GLU A 117 -9.13 1.55 -2.16
CA GLU A 117 -8.31 1.80 -3.36
C GLU A 117 -7.30 2.94 -3.13
N GLY A 118 -7.69 3.96 -2.37
CA GLY A 118 -6.81 5.05 -1.94
C GLY A 118 -5.69 4.56 -1.01
N GLU A 119 -6.05 3.81 0.04
CA GLU A 119 -5.08 3.21 0.97
C GLU A 119 -4.09 2.30 0.23
N VAL A 120 -4.57 1.46 -0.71
CA VAL A 120 -3.70 0.60 -1.52
C VAL A 120 -2.75 1.41 -2.39
N ALA A 121 -3.21 2.55 -2.95
CA ALA A 121 -2.35 3.42 -3.74
C ALA A 121 -1.27 4.10 -2.89
N GLU A 122 -1.63 4.55 -1.69
CA GLU A 122 -0.70 5.15 -0.73
C GLU A 122 0.34 4.13 -0.24
N LEU A 123 -0.11 2.95 0.19
CA LEU A 123 0.78 1.87 0.63
C LEU A 123 1.77 1.46 -0.47
N LYS A 124 1.34 1.44 -1.73
CA LYS A 124 2.25 1.19 -2.86
C LYS A 124 3.29 2.27 -3.01
N LEU A 125 2.91 3.54 -2.93
CA LEU A 125 3.84 4.66 -2.99
C LEU A 125 4.87 4.60 -1.85
N THR A 126 4.39 4.32 -0.63
CA THR A 126 5.25 4.17 0.55
C THR A 126 6.19 2.98 0.39
N SER A 127 5.69 1.84 -0.07
CA SER A 127 6.51 0.64 -0.36
C SER A 127 7.59 0.94 -1.40
N ASP A 128 7.25 1.58 -2.52
CA ASP A 128 8.22 1.97 -3.56
C ASP A 128 9.29 2.93 -3.02
N THR A 129 8.95 3.75 -2.02
CA THR A 129 9.89 4.67 -1.38
C THR A 129 10.83 3.91 -0.44
N LEU A 130 10.28 3.03 0.41
CA LEU A 130 11.05 2.17 1.31
C LEU A 130 11.98 1.22 0.55
N GLU A 131 11.56 0.68 -0.60
CA GLU A 131 12.42 -0.15 -1.45
C GLU A 131 13.63 0.62 -1.97
N LYS A 132 13.44 1.87 -2.41
CA LYS A 132 14.55 2.72 -2.84
C LYS A 132 15.50 3.05 -1.69
N GLU A 133 14.96 3.33 -0.52
CA GLU A 133 15.77 3.61 0.68
C GLU A 133 16.55 2.36 1.11
N ARG A 134 15.90 1.18 1.16
CA ARG A 134 16.55 -0.11 1.43
C ARG A 134 17.71 -0.36 0.48
N ASP A 135 17.47 -0.21 -0.83
CA ASP A 135 18.50 -0.45 -1.84
C ASP A 135 19.63 0.59 -1.76
N PHE A 136 19.31 1.84 -1.43
CA PHE A 136 20.29 2.91 -1.21
C PHE A 136 21.22 2.61 -0.03
N TYR A 137 20.67 2.20 1.12
CA TYR A 137 21.48 1.85 2.29
C TYR A 137 22.26 0.55 2.07
N PHE A 138 21.63 -0.47 1.48
CA PHE A 138 22.31 -1.72 1.15
C PHE A 138 23.49 -1.50 0.20
N GLY A 139 23.31 -0.70 -0.85
CA GLY A 139 24.39 -0.35 -1.78
C GLY A 139 25.59 0.30 -1.08
N LYS A 140 25.34 1.24 -0.16
CA LYS A 140 26.41 1.87 0.64
C LYS A 140 27.14 0.88 1.53
N LEU A 141 26.40 0.02 2.24
CA LEU A 141 27.00 -1.00 3.11
C LEU A 141 27.84 -1.98 2.29
N ARG A 142 27.38 -2.37 1.09
CA ARG A 142 28.12 -3.22 0.17
C ARG A 142 29.41 -2.56 -0.34
N ASP A 143 29.36 -1.30 -0.74
CA ASP A 143 30.55 -0.56 -1.18
C ASP A 143 31.58 -0.44 -0.05
N ILE A 144 31.12 -0.17 1.18
CA ILE A 144 31.97 -0.14 2.39
C ILE A 144 32.60 -1.51 2.64
N GLU A 145 31.82 -2.59 2.58
CA GLU A 145 32.29 -3.96 2.77
C GLU A 145 33.41 -4.32 1.77
N VAL A 146 33.21 -4.03 0.47
CA VAL A 146 34.23 -4.26 -0.56
C VAL A 146 35.50 -3.49 -0.26
N LEU A 147 35.38 -2.23 0.14
CA LEU A 147 36.52 -1.38 0.48
C LEU A 147 37.31 -1.96 1.66
N LEU A 148 36.62 -2.42 2.70
CA LEU A 148 37.22 -3.01 3.89
C LEU A 148 37.89 -4.35 3.60
N GLN A 149 37.25 -5.23 2.83
CA GLN A 149 37.83 -6.51 2.40
C GLN A 149 39.13 -6.31 1.61
N ALA A 150 39.23 -5.27 0.78
CA ALA A 150 40.47 -4.95 0.05
C ALA A 150 41.63 -4.50 0.95
N HIS A 151 41.36 -4.09 2.19
CA HIS A 151 42.37 -3.62 3.16
C HIS A 151 42.49 -4.56 4.37
N GLN A 152 41.86 -5.74 4.34
CA GLN A 152 41.84 -6.67 5.47
C GLN A 152 43.23 -7.18 5.85
N ASP A 153 44.12 -7.36 4.86
CA ASP A 153 45.50 -7.82 5.07
C ASP A 153 46.41 -6.78 5.75
N GLN A 154 45.93 -5.54 5.94
CA GLN A 154 46.69 -4.47 6.58
C GLN A 154 46.57 -4.47 8.12
N GLU A 155 45.84 -5.44 8.70
CA GLU A 155 45.65 -5.62 10.14
C GLU A 155 45.24 -4.34 10.88
N VAL A 156 44.38 -3.52 10.27
CA VAL A 156 43.85 -2.29 10.88
C VAL A 156 42.68 -2.69 11.80
N PRO A 157 42.75 -2.50 13.13
CA PRO A 157 41.72 -2.98 14.06
C PRO A 157 40.30 -2.47 13.78
N VAL A 158 40.21 -1.26 13.21
CA VAL A 158 38.93 -0.64 12.82
C VAL A 158 38.25 -1.41 11.68
N VAL A 159 39.01 -2.04 10.78
CA VAL A 159 38.45 -2.83 9.68
C VAL A 159 37.65 -4.01 10.23
N ASP A 160 38.24 -4.76 11.17
CA ASP A 160 37.57 -5.90 11.80
C ASP A 160 36.36 -5.47 12.64
N MET A 161 36.46 -4.33 13.33
CA MET A 161 35.32 -3.78 14.09
C MET A 161 34.15 -3.45 13.16
N VAL A 162 34.38 -2.77 12.04
CA VAL A 162 33.30 -2.42 11.10
C VAL A 162 32.75 -3.67 10.40
N LEU A 163 33.58 -4.65 10.06
CA LEU A 163 33.11 -5.92 9.51
C LEU A 163 32.19 -6.68 10.49
N LYS A 164 32.48 -6.65 11.79
CA LYS A 164 31.57 -7.21 12.80
C LYS A 164 30.21 -6.52 12.81
N ILE A 165 30.15 -5.20 12.63
CA ILE A 165 28.87 -4.46 12.48
C ILE A 165 28.12 -4.96 11.24
N LEU A 166 28.82 -5.09 10.10
CA LEU A 166 28.20 -5.46 8.82
C LEU A 166 27.68 -6.91 8.78
N TYR A 167 28.27 -7.81 9.56
CA TYR A 167 27.90 -9.21 9.62
C TYR A 167 27.01 -9.58 10.81
N ALA A 168 26.70 -8.61 11.68
CA ALA A 168 25.75 -8.82 12.76
C ALA A 168 24.39 -9.25 12.19
N THR A 169 23.80 -10.24 12.85
CA THR A 169 22.49 -10.78 12.51
C THR A 169 21.36 -9.93 13.11
N GLU A 170 20.12 -10.13 12.67
CA GLU A 170 18.98 -9.35 13.19
C GLU A 170 18.73 -9.54 14.69
N ASP A 171 19.20 -10.67 15.25
CA ASP A 171 19.12 -10.97 16.67
C ASP A 171 20.25 -10.29 17.47
N GLU A 172 21.26 -9.73 16.82
CA GLU A 172 22.41 -9.10 17.48
C GLU A 172 22.26 -7.57 17.52
N LYS A 173 22.16 -7.02 18.72
CA LYS A 173 22.15 -5.57 18.93
C LYS A 173 23.58 -5.06 18.93
N VAL A 174 23.91 -4.21 17.96
CA VAL A 174 25.24 -3.58 17.83
C VAL A 174 25.20 -2.16 18.38
N GLU A 175 26.03 -1.88 19.39
CA GLU A 175 26.18 -0.55 19.98
C GLU A 175 27.65 -0.11 19.98
N VAL A 176 27.90 1.17 19.73
CA VAL A 176 29.23 1.77 19.78
C VAL A 176 29.23 2.86 20.83
N ASP A 177 30.11 2.74 21.82
CA ASP A 177 30.22 3.72 22.91
C ASP A 177 30.93 5.02 22.46
N GLU A 178 30.90 6.05 23.32
CA GLU A 178 31.56 7.34 23.05
C GLU A 178 33.09 7.23 22.92
N SER A 179 33.68 6.11 23.37
CA SER A 179 35.11 5.83 23.26
C SER A 179 35.46 5.04 21.99
N GLY A 180 34.47 4.66 21.17
CA GLY A 180 34.64 3.91 19.93
C GLY A 180 34.76 2.39 20.12
N ASN A 181 34.41 1.85 21.30
CA ASN A 181 34.36 0.40 21.51
C ASN A 181 33.03 -0.16 21.01
N LEU A 182 33.11 -1.36 20.43
CA LEU A 182 31.98 -2.07 19.85
C LEU A 182 31.47 -3.14 20.82
N ASN A 183 30.18 -3.04 21.16
CA ASN A 183 29.45 -4.01 21.97
C ASN A 183 28.40 -4.71 21.11
N ILE A 184 28.37 -6.04 21.11
CA ILE A 184 27.37 -6.84 20.40
C ILE A 184 26.70 -7.74 21.44
N VAL A 185 25.39 -7.54 21.63
CA VAL A 185 24.57 -8.31 22.58
C VAL A 185 23.56 -9.13 21.79
N ASN A 186 23.46 -10.43 22.06
CA ASN A 186 22.45 -11.27 21.44
C ASN A 186 21.10 -11.05 22.13
N THR A 187 20.16 -10.44 21.40
CA THR A 187 18.82 -10.08 21.88
C THR A 187 17.97 -11.32 22.17
N ALA A 188 18.31 -12.48 21.57
CA ALA A 188 17.65 -13.75 21.87
C ALA A 188 17.91 -14.25 23.30
N GLU A 189 19.04 -13.90 23.92
CA GLU A 189 19.35 -14.25 25.31
C GLU A 189 18.86 -13.17 26.30
N GLY A 190 18.69 -11.93 25.86
CA GLY A 190 18.16 -10.83 26.70
C GLY A 190 16.62 -10.85 26.89
N ALA A 191 15.88 -11.60 26.07
CA ALA A 191 14.43 -11.72 26.22
C ALA A 191 14.03 -12.47 27.51
N GLU A 192 14.90 -13.32 28.08
CA GLU A 192 14.66 -13.95 29.39
C GLU A 192 14.85 -12.98 30.56
N GLU A 193 15.79 -12.03 30.46
CA GLU A 193 16.11 -11.09 31.55
C GLU A 193 15.08 -9.94 31.63
N VAL A 194 14.68 -9.38 30.48
CA VAL A 194 13.70 -8.28 30.43
C VAL A 194 12.28 -8.75 30.78
N ALA A 195 11.93 -9.99 30.40
CA ALA A 195 10.65 -10.60 30.79
C ALA A 195 10.59 -10.96 32.29
N ALA A 196 11.74 -11.22 32.92
CA ALA A 196 11.81 -11.45 34.36
C ALA A 196 11.64 -10.15 35.16
N GLU A 197 12.21 -9.04 34.70
CA GLU A 197 12.11 -7.73 35.36
C GLU A 197 10.68 -7.14 35.27
N GLU A 198 10.01 -7.24 34.12
CA GLU A 198 8.60 -6.81 33.97
C GLU A 198 7.62 -7.67 34.80
N ALA A 199 7.93 -8.96 35.00
CA ALA A 199 7.10 -9.83 35.82
C ALA A 199 7.24 -9.53 37.32
N GLU A 200 8.42 -9.11 37.77
CA GLU A 200 8.68 -8.73 39.16
C GLU A 200 8.03 -7.37 39.49
N GLU A 201 8.12 -6.38 38.60
CA GLU A 201 7.47 -5.06 38.77
C GLU A 201 5.94 -5.15 38.75
N ALA A 202 5.37 -6.03 37.92
CA ALA A 202 3.93 -6.30 37.91
C ALA A 202 3.44 -7.01 39.19
N GLN A 203 4.29 -7.80 39.85
CA GLN A 203 3.95 -8.50 41.08
C GLN A 203 4.08 -7.57 42.32
N GLU A 204 5.01 -6.63 42.31
CA GLU A 204 5.12 -5.59 43.35
C GLU A 204 3.99 -4.55 43.23
N GLY A 205 3.63 -4.12 42.02
CA GLY A 205 2.53 -3.17 41.80
C GLY A 205 1.14 -3.71 42.21
N PHE A 206 0.91 -5.02 42.07
CA PHE A 206 -0.35 -5.65 42.50
C PHE A 206 -0.45 -5.84 44.03
N ALA A 207 0.69 -5.93 44.73
CA ALA A 207 0.72 -6.04 46.18
C ALA A 207 0.47 -4.70 46.90
N GLU A 208 0.86 -3.58 46.28
CA GLU A 208 0.68 -2.24 46.86
C GLU A 208 -0.77 -1.73 46.71
N GLU A 209 -1.44 -2.00 45.59
CA GLU A 209 -2.84 -1.58 45.37
C GLU A 209 -3.86 -2.36 46.23
N HIS A 210 -3.54 -3.60 46.65
CA HIS A 210 -4.43 -4.39 47.50
C HIS A 210 -4.37 -4.01 48.98
N MET A 211 -3.33 -3.30 49.43
CA MET A 211 -3.16 -2.94 50.85
C MET A 211 -3.80 -1.59 51.22
N GLU A 212 -4.11 -0.73 50.26
CA GLU A 212 -4.81 0.55 50.51
C GLU A 212 -6.35 0.44 50.48
N GLY A 213 -6.91 -0.67 49.97
CA GLY A 213 -8.35 -0.86 49.79
C GLY A 213 -9.14 -1.41 50.99
N GLU A 214 -8.48 -1.99 52.00
CA GLU A 214 -9.15 -2.66 53.12
C GLU A 214 -9.17 -1.86 54.44
N GLY A 215 -8.85 -0.56 54.41
CA GLY A 215 -8.73 0.27 55.62
C GLY A 215 -9.96 1.08 56.06
N TYR A 216 -11.05 1.15 55.27
CA TYR A 216 -12.14 2.13 55.51
C TYR A 216 -13.56 1.57 55.49
N ALA A 217 -13.76 0.31 55.89
CA ALA A 217 -15.09 -0.29 55.96
C ALA A 217 -15.43 -0.94 57.32
N GLU A 218 -14.93 -0.41 58.44
CA GLU A 218 -15.44 -0.76 59.77
C GLU A 218 -15.43 0.47 60.70
N GLU A 219 -16.32 1.43 60.48
CA GLU A 219 -16.73 2.37 61.54
C GLU A 219 -18.17 2.90 61.33
N GLU A 220 -19.11 1.97 61.14
CA GLU A 220 -20.54 2.22 61.40
C GLU A 220 -21.12 1.05 62.20
N GLN A 221 -20.81 1.00 63.50
CA GLN A 221 -21.67 0.45 64.54
C GLN A 221 -20.99 0.61 65.90
N LEU A 222 -21.24 1.72 66.58
CA LEU A 222 -21.30 1.87 68.05
C LEU A 222 -21.21 3.36 68.39
N VAL A 223 -22.33 4.05 68.55
CA VAL A 223 -22.66 4.76 69.79
C VAL A 223 -24.19 4.80 69.92
N GLU A 224 -24.61 4.29 71.07
CA GLU A 224 -25.95 4.19 71.64
C GLU A 224 -26.61 5.55 71.93
#